data_AF-A0A7W8L177-F1
#
_entry.id   AF-A0A7W8L177-F1
#
_cell.length_a   1.000
_cell.length_b   1.000
_cell.length_c   1.000
_cell.angle_alpha   90.00
_cell.angle_beta   90.00
_cell.angle_gamma   90.00
#
_symmetry.space_group_name_H-M   'P 1'
#
loop_
_entity.id
_entity.type
_entity.pdbx_description
1 polymer ?
#
loop_
_entity_poly.entity_id
_entity_poly.type
_entity_poly.pdbx_seq_one_letter_code
_entity_poly.pdbx_strand_id
1 'polypeptide(L)' 'MKKNTWIAIAICIALTLAAVDGSTGWGWTEYRPLRNFDYFGLGVSWLLFIFVLVRDKIKGEA' A
#
# COMPACT_ATOMS: atom_id res chain seq x y z
N MET A 1 10.91 1.33 15.70
CA MET A 1 10.86 1.05 14.24
C MET A 1 12.10 1.60 13.57
N LYS A 2 12.82 0.76 12.81
CA LYS A 2 14.02 1.16 12.05
C LYS A 2 13.68 2.19 10.96
N LYS A 3 14.63 3.09 10.64
CA LYS A 3 14.50 4.10 9.58
C LYS A 3 14.12 3.49 8.22
N ASN A 4 14.65 2.32 7.90
CA ASN A 4 14.34 1.61 6.66
C ASN A 4 12.88 1.13 6.60
N THR A 5 12.30 0.71 7.75
CA THR A 5 10.89 0.32 7.85
C THR A 5 9.98 1.51 7.57
N TRP A 6 10.33 2.70 8.07
CA TRP A 6 9.58 3.93 7.79
C TRP A 6 9.62 4.34 6.31
N ILE A 7 10.77 4.19 5.65
CA ILE A 7 10.91 4.43 4.21
C ILE A 7 10.03 3.44 3.42
N ALA A 8 10.02 2.16 3.81
CA ALA A 8 9.16 1.16 3.18
C ALA A 8 7.66 1.50 3.34
N ILE A 9 7.23 1.93 4.54
CA ILE A 9 5.86 2.41 4.78
C ILE A 9 5.53 3.57 3.85
N ALA A 10 6.41 4.58 3.78
CA ALA A 10 6.18 5.76 2.95
C ALA A 10 6.05 5.41 1.45
N ILE A 11 6.88 4.49 0.94
CA ILE A 11 6.80 4.01 -0.44
C ILE A 11 5.50 3.23 -0.70
N CYS A 12 5.08 2.35 0.21
CA CYS A 12 3.81 1.61 0.10
C CYS A 12 2.61 2.56 0.04
N ILE A 13 2.61 3.62 0.86
CA ILE A 13 1.57 4.65 0.82
C ILE A 13 1.58 5.40 -0.51
N ALA A 14 2.76 5.82 -1.00
CA ALA A 14 2.89 6.53 -2.27
C ALA A 14 2.39 5.69 -3.46
N LEU A 15 2.73 4.40 -3.50
CA LEU A 15 2.26 3.48 -4.54
C LEU A 15 0.75 3.25 -4.46
N THR A 16 0.20 3.16 -3.25
CA THR A 16 -1.25 3.02 -3.05
C THR A 16 -1.98 4.26 -3.56
N LEU A 17 -1.48 5.46 -3.24
CA LEU A 17 -2.02 6.73 -3.73
C LEU A 17 -1.93 6.83 -5.26
N ALA A 18 -0.81 6.44 -5.86
CA ALA A 18 -0.67 6.41 -7.32
C ALA A 18 -1.66 5.44 -7.99
N ALA A 19 -1.92 4.29 -7.38
CA ALA A 19 -2.92 3.34 -7.88
C ALA A 19 -4.35 3.88 -7.78
N VAL A 20 -4.67 4.59 -6.69
CA VAL A 20 -5.97 5.25 -6.50
C VAL A 20 -6.13 6.39 -7.50
N ASP A 21 -5.13 7.24 -7.66
CA ASP A 21 -5.14 8.38 -8.58
C ASP A 21 -5.35 7.94 -10.04
N GLY A 22 -4.63 6.88 -10.45
CA GLY A 22 -4.82 6.25 -11.76
C GLY A 22 -6.24 5.68 -11.99
N SER A 23 -6.98 5.37 -10.93
CA SER A 23 -8.39 4.96 -11.04
C SER A 23 -9.36 6.13 -11.00
N THR A 24 -9.09 7.16 -10.20
CA THR A 24 -10.00 8.30 -10.06
C THR A 24 -9.93 9.25 -11.26
N GLY A 25 -8.92 9.09 -12.13
CA GLY A 25 -8.77 9.90 -13.33
C GLY A 25 -8.27 11.30 -13.04
N TRP A 26 -7.64 11.55 -11.88
CA TRP A 26 -7.14 12.88 -11.54
C TRP A 26 -5.93 13.29 -12.40
N GLY A 27 -5.30 12.32 -13.09
CA GLY A 27 -4.24 12.52 -14.08
C GLY A 27 -4.54 12.02 -15.51
N TRP A 28 -5.73 11.50 -15.80
CA TRP A 28 -6.10 10.95 -17.12
C TRP A 28 -7.43 11.53 -17.61
N THR A 29 -7.60 11.70 -18.92
CA THR A 29 -8.81 12.30 -19.52
C THR A 29 -10.08 11.45 -19.36
N GLU A 30 -9.94 10.18 -18.97
CA GLU A 30 -11.05 9.23 -18.82
C GLU A 30 -11.00 8.53 -17.46
N TYR A 31 -12.15 8.49 -16.78
CA TYR A 31 -12.34 7.73 -15.54
C TYR A 31 -12.27 6.24 -15.84
N ARG A 32 -11.26 5.55 -15.28
CA ARG A 32 -11.14 4.10 -15.34
C ARG A 32 -11.35 3.51 -13.94
N PRO A 33 -12.53 2.96 -13.62
CA PRO A 33 -12.77 2.40 -12.30
C PRO A 33 -11.74 1.29 -12.02
N LEU A 34 -11.14 1.33 -10.83
CA LEU A 34 -10.25 0.29 -10.36
C LEU A 34 -11.05 -1.02 -10.35
N ARG A 35 -10.50 -2.08 -10.94
CA ARG A 35 -11.21 -3.36 -11.00
C ARG A 35 -11.26 -3.96 -9.59
N ASN A 36 -12.28 -4.76 -9.29
CA ASN A 36 -12.37 -5.51 -8.02
C ASN A 36 -11.09 -6.32 -7.74
N PHE A 37 -10.44 -6.82 -8.79
CA PHE A 37 -9.16 -7.53 -8.70
C PHE A 37 -8.01 -6.63 -8.19
N ASP A 38 -7.95 -5.39 -8.63
CA ASP A 38 -6.93 -4.42 -8.23
C ASP A 38 -7.16 -3.98 -6.77
N TYR A 39 -8.42 -3.81 -6.34
CA TYR A 39 -8.76 -3.61 -4.93
C TYR A 39 -8.36 -4.80 -4.04
N PHE A 40 -8.61 -6.02 -4.51
CA PHE A 40 -8.23 -7.23 -3.78
C PHE A 40 -6.70 -7.33 -3.64
N GLY A 41 -5.95 -7.03 -4.71
CA GLY A 41 -4.48 -6.99 -4.69
C GLY A 41 -3.92 -5.96 -3.71
N LEU A 42 -4.47 -4.75 -3.69
CA LEU A 42 -4.13 -3.72 -2.70
C LEU A 42 -4.48 -4.16 -1.27
N GLY A 43 -5.66 -4.76 -1.06
CA GLY A 43 -6.07 -5.25 0.26
C GLY A 43 -5.16 -6.36 0.79
N VAL A 44 -4.81 -7.36 -0.03
CA VAL A 44 -3.93 -8.48 0.34
C VAL A 44 -2.51 -8.00 0.64
N SER A 45 -1.98 -7.08 -0.17
CA SER A 45 -0.63 -6.53 0.05
C SER A 45 -0.55 -5.72 1.35
N TRP A 46 -1.57 -4.91 1.68
CA TRP A 46 -1.65 -4.22 2.97
C TRP A 46 -1.80 -5.17 4.15
N LEU A 47 -2.59 -6.24 4.02
CA LEU A 47 -2.72 -7.27 5.05
C LEU A 47 -1.39 -7.95 5.38
N LEU A 48 -0.65 -8.37 4.35
CA LEU A 48 0.68 -8.98 4.52
C LEU A 48 1.68 -8.00 5.11
N PHE A 49 1.62 -6.73 4.70
CA PHE A 49 2.49 -5.69 5.23
C PHE A 49 2.24 -5.43 6.71
N ILE A 50 0.97 -5.29 7.12
CA ILE A 50 0.58 -5.16 8.53
C ILE A 50 1.01 -6.39 9.32
N PHE A 51 0.82 -7.60 8.78
CA PHE A 51 1.28 -8.84 9.42
C PHE A 51 2.79 -8.83 9.69
N VAL A 52 3.60 -8.38 8.73
CA VAL A 52 5.06 -8.26 8.91
C VAL A 52 5.39 -7.25 10.00
N LEU A 53 4.75 -6.06 10.00
CA LEU A 53 5.00 -5.04 11.02
C LEU A 53 4.60 -5.52 12.43
N VAL A 54 3.48 -6.22 12.56
CA VAL A 54 3.02 -6.80 13.83
C VAL A 54 3.98 -7.90 14.29
N ARG A 55 4.41 -8.78 13.39
CA ARG A 55 5.39 -9.83 13.71
C ARG A 55 6.73 -9.24 14.18
N ASP A 56 7.23 -8.22 13.49
CA ASP A 56 8.49 -7.54 13.82
C ASP A 56 8.42 -6.86 15.19
N LYS A 57 7.27 -6.24 15.50
CA LYS A 57 6.96 -5.67 16.82
C LYS A 57 6.92 -6.75 17.92
N ILE A 58 6.29 -7.90 17.67
CA ILE A 58 6.20 -9.01 18.63
C ILE A 58 7.58 -9.61 18.91
N LYS A 59 8.45 -9.69 17.90
CA LYS A 59 9.83 -10.18 18.04
C LYS A 59 10.77 -9.20 18.74
N GLY A 60 10.33 -7.97 19.03
CA GLY A 60 11.18 -6.94 19.64
C GLY A 60 12.25 -6.40 18.68
N GLU A 61 12.13 -6.66 17.37
CA GLU A 61 13.09 -6.21 16.35
C GLU A 61 12.80 -4.80 15.82
N ALA A 62 11.73 -4.16 16.33
CA ALA A 62 11.17 -2.91 15.84
C ALA A 62 11.69 -1.66 16.55
#